data_AF-M4EIU1-F1
#
_entry.id   AF-M4EIU1-F1
#
_cell.length_a   1.000
_cell.length_b   1.000
_cell.length_c   1.000
_cell.angle_alpha   90.00
_cell.angle_beta   90.00
_cell.angle_gamma   90.00
#
_symmetry.space_group_name_H-M   'P 1'
#
loop_
_entity.id
_entity.type
_entity.pdbx_description
1 polymer ?
#
loop_
_entity_poly.entity_id
_entity_poly.type
_entity_poly.pdbx_seq_one_letter_code
_entity_poly.pdbx_strand_id
1 'polypeptide(L)'
;MAMGCITALPQRFSENKTKEDPSIFDANFLNQQSNHIPQQFVWPDHEKPSSDVQPLQVPLIDLDGFLSGDPFLVSEATRLVSEASKKHGFFLVTNHGVDDTLLSRAHLSMDSFFKAPASEKQKAKRTWGESSGYASSFVGRYSSKLPWKETLSFKFSPEEKCHAQNIKDFVSEKMGDGYEDFGKVYQEYAEAMNILSLKIMELLGMSLGIERGHFRDFFEDSESILRLNYYPQCKQPELALGTGPHCDPTSLTILHQDQVDGLQVFVDNKWQSIPPNPQSVVVNIGDTFMALTNGIYKSCLHRAVVNSEKARKTFAFFLCPKGDKIVKPPEELVRMMSGEREYPDFTWSMFLEFTQKHYRSDMNTLEEFSNWLKNRRSF
;
A
#
# COMPACT_ATOMS: atom_id res chain seq x y z
N MET A 1 -2.21 2.21 -62.11
CA MET A 1 -3.38 2.06 -61.22
C MET A 1 -3.60 0.58 -60.95
N ALA A 2 -3.92 0.24 -59.69
CA ALA A 2 -4.29 -1.07 -59.12
C ALA A 2 -3.15 -2.14 -59.11
N MET A 3 -2.56 -2.56 -57.97
CA MET A 3 -3.12 -3.26 -56.77
C MET A 3 -4.02 -4.43 -57.17
N GLY A 4 -3.84 -5.69 -56.77
CA GLY A 4 -2.97 -6.35 -55.81
C GLY A 4 -3.69 -7.63 -55.37
N CYS A 5 -2.99 -8.76 -55.17
CA CYS A 5 -3.36 -9.84 -54.25
C CYS A 5 -2.26 -10.92 -54.20
N ILE A 6 -2.33 -11.76 -53.15
CA ILE A 6 -1.60 -13.01 -52.87
C ILE A 6 -0.45 -12.91 -51.85
N THR A 7 -0.87 -13.03 -50.58
CA THR A 7 -0.33 -13.90 -49.50
C THR A 7 1.16 -14.21 -49.44
N ALA A 8 1.80 -13.79 -48.35
CA ALA A 8 2.98 -14.46 -47.80
C ALA A 8 2.84 -14.58 -46.27
N LEU A 9 2.80 -15.82 -45.79
CA LEU A 9 2.99 -16.21 -44.39
C LEU A 9 4.45 -15.93 -43.99
N PRO A 10 4.74 -15.39 -42.78
CA PRO A 10 6.10 -15.42 -42.26
C PRO A 10 6.44 -16.80 -41.72
N GLN A 11 7.66 -17.21 -42.04
CA GLN A 11 8.28 -18.49 -41.78
C GLN A 11 8.52 -18.76 -40.29
N ARG A 12 8.31 -20.03 -39.93
CA ARG A 12 9.03 -20.87 -38.97
C ARG A 12 9.70 -20.19 -37.76
N PHE A 13 9.16 -20.53 -36.60
CA PHE A 13 9.83 -20.58 -35.30
C PHE A 13 11.28 -21.08 -35.43
N SER A 14 12.25 -20.22 -35.07
CA SER A 14 13.56 -20.69 -34.62
C SER A 14 13.57 -20.66 -33.09
N GLU A 15 13.60 -21.85 -32.50
CA GLU A 15 14.00 -22.05 -31.11
C GLU A 15 15.44 -21.55 -30.89
N ASN A 16 15.70 -21.11 -29.66
CA ASN A 16 16.94 -20.56 -29.11
C ASN A 16 17.28 -19.10 -29.47
N LYS A 17 16.93 -18.21 -28.54
CA LYS A 17 17.88 -17.31 -27.86
C LYS A 17 17.20 -16.61 -26.68
N THR A 18 17.67 -16.90 -25.48
CA THR A 18 17.67 -15.97 -24.35
C THR A 18 18.12 -14.61 -24.84
N LYS A 19 17.16 -13.69 -25.05
CA LYS A 19 17.42 -12.27 -25.23
C LYS A 19 16.75 -11.58 -24.08
N GLU A 20 17.58 -11.23 -23.11
CA GLU A 20 17.31 -10.37 -21.97
C GLU A 20 16.65 -9.08 -22.45
N ASP A 21 15.45 -8.82 -21.95
CA ASP A 21 14.72 -7.59 -22.18
C ASP A 21 15.09 -6.59 -21.06
N PRO A 22 15.75 -5.46 -21.36
CA PRO A 22 16.09 -4.43 -20.37
C PRO A 22 14.85 -3.78 -19.71
N SER A 23 13.63 -4.18 -20.10
CA SER A 23 12.37 -3.75 -19.48
C SER A 23 11.97 -4.50 -18.19
N ILE A 24 12.67 -5.58 -17.82
CA ILE A 24 12.32 -6.42 -16.68
C ILE A 24 13.33 -6.22 -15.54
N PHE A 25 12.84 -5.81 -14.37
CA PHE A 25 13.67 -5.75 -13.18
C PHE A 25 13.98 -7.17 -12.67
N ASP A 26 15.28 -7.50 -12.63
CA ASP A 26 15.83 -8.71 -12.01
C ASP A 26 16.97 -8.31 -11.08
N ALA A 27 16.69 -8.31 -9.77
CA ALA A 27 17.68 -7.90 -8.79
C ALA A 27 18.92 -8.82 -8.77
N ASN A 28 18.81 -10.10 -9.10
CA ASN A 28 19.96 -11.01 -9.12
C ASN A 28 20.90 -10.63 -10.25
N PHE A 29 20.36 -10.40 -11.44
CA PHE A 29 21.12 -9.92 -12.59
C PHE A 29 21.75 -8.55 -12.32
N LEU A 30 20.97 -7.59 -11.81
CA LEU A 30 21.46 -6.25 -11.50
C LEU A 30 22.57 -6.26 -10.44
N ASN A 31 22.46 -7.12 -9.42
CA ASN A 31 23.51 -7.29 -8.42
C ASN A 31 24.79 -7.96 -8.98
N GLN A 32 24.75 -8.61 -10.15
CA GLN A 32 25.93 -9.19 -10.80
C GLN A 32 26.64 -8.20 -11.74
N GLN A 33 26.01 -7.07 -12.07
CA GLN A 33 26.63 -6.04 -12.91
C GLN A 33 27.78 -5.33 -12.18
N SER A 34 28.76 -4.85 -12.94
CA SER A 34 30.00 -4.25 -12.43
C SER A 34 29.73 -3.06 -11.50
N ASN A 35 30.20 -3.14 -10.26
CA ASN A 35 30.32 -2.13 -9.17
C ASN A 35 29.23 -1.06 -8.95
N HIS A 36 28.22 -0.93 -9.80
CA HIS A 36 27.26 0.16 -9.80
C HIS A 36 25.87 -0.36 -10.21
N ILE A 37 24.87 -0.13 -9.36
CA ILE A 37 23.45 -0.28 -9.73
C ILE A 37 23.13 0.68 -10.89
N PRO A 38 22.18 0.34 -11.79
CA PRO A 38 21.87 1.21 -12.90
C PRO A 38 21.37 2.58 -12.43
N GLN A 39 21.74 3.64 -13.16
CA GLN A 39 21.43 5.03 -12.79
C GLN A 39 19.93 5.29 -12.56
N GLN A 40 19.05 4.53 -13.20
CA GLN A 40 17.60 4.65 -13.03
C GLN A 40 17.15 4.30 -11.60
N PHE A 41 17.91 3.46 -10.88
CA PHE A 41 17.66 3.07 -9.48
C PHE A 41 18.38 3.96 -8.47
N VAL A 42 19.24 4.89 -8.92
CA VAL A 42 19.93 5.82 -8.03
C VAL A 42 19.00 6.97 -7.69
N TRP A 43 18.73 7.15 -6.41
CA TRP A 43 17.89 8.24 -5.89
C TRP A 43 18.71 9.53 -5.67
N PRO A 44 18.09 10.72 -5.77
CA PRO A 44 18.78 11.99 -5.51
C PRO A 44 19.35 12.08 -4.09
N ASP A 45 20.45 12.81 -3.91
CA ASP A 45 21.16 12.87 -2.61
C ASP A 45 20.28 13.31 -1.43
N HIS A 46 19.33 14.22 -1.66
CA HIS A 46 18.39 14.70 -0.63
C HIS A 46 17.26 13.69 -0.30
N GLU A 47 17.08 12.64 -1.11
CA GLU A 47 16.10 11.57 -0.91
C GLU A 47 16.74 10.23 -0.52
N LYS A 48 18.07 10.09 -0.63
CA LYS A 48 18.79 8.86 -0.29
C LYS A 48 18.53 8.42 1.16
N PRO A 49 18.66 7.11 1.45
CA PRO A 49 18.63 6.60 2.81
C PRO A 49 19.65 7.30 3.71
N SER A 50 19.22 7.64 4.91
CA SER A 50 20.11 8.18 5.95
C SER A 50 20.72 7.02 6.72
N SER A 51 22.00 7.12 7.07
CA SER A 51 22.75 6.05 7.76
C SER A 51 22.45 5.95 9.26
N ASP A 52 21.98 7.05 9.88
CA ASP A 52 21.66 7.14 11.31
C ASP A 52 20.19 7.54 11.47
N VAL A 53 19.33 6.52 11.61
CA VAL A 53 17.87 6.67 11.72
C VAL A 53 17.44 6.09 13.05
N GLN A 54 16.96 6.97 13.93
CA GLN A 54 16.49 6.59 15.26
C GLN A 54 15.10 5.97 15.19
N PRO A 55 14.76 5.01 16.09
CA PRO A 55 13.41 4.46 16.16
C PRO A 55 12.39 5.52 16.55
N LEU A 56 11.28 5.58 15.80
CA LEU A 56 10.11 6.36 16.16
C LEU A 56 9.43 5.71 17.36
N GLN A 57 9.08 6.51 18.36
CA GLN A 57 8.24 6.07 19.47
C GLN A 57 6.79 5.96 19.00
N VAL A 58 6.38 4.74 18.67
CA VAL A 58 5.04 4.40 18.16
C VAL A 58 4.30 3.61 19.25
N PRO A 59 3.07 3.99 19.65
CA PRO A 59 2.36 3.27 20.70
C PRO A 59 1.94 1.89 20.21
N LEU A 60 2.00 0.91 21.11
CA LEU A 60 1.49 -0.45 20.90
C LEU A 60 0.09 -0.55 21.51
N ILE A 61 -0.91 -0.83 20.68
CA ILE A 61 -2.31 -0.87 21.05
C ILE A 61 -2.77 -2.33 21.14
N ASP A 62 -3.27 -2.73 22.29
CA ASP A 62 -3.94 -4.01 22.49
C ASP A 62 -5.38 -3.94 21.98
N LEU A 63 -5.64 -4.55 20.81
CA LEU A 63 -6.97 -4.50 20.21
C LEU A 63 -8.00 -5.31 20.98
N ASP A 64 -7.63 -6.49 21.50
CA ASP A 64 -8.54 -7.29 22.31
C ASP A 64 -8.89 -6.57 23.61
N GLY A 65 -7.92 -5.87 24.21
CA GLY A 65 -8.16 -4.99 25.35
C GLY A 65 -9.23 -3.92 25.04
N PHE A 66 -9.14 -3.24 23.89
CA PHE A 66 -10.17 -2.32 23.43
C PHE A 66 -11.53 -3.01 23.20
N LEU A 67 -11.54 -4.17 22.55
CA LEU A 67 -12.78 -4.89 22.21
C LEU A 67 -13.48 -5.51 23.42
N SER A 68 -12.76 -5.72 24.53
CA SER A 68 -13.34 -6.21 25.79
C SER A 68 -14.42 -5.29 26.38
N GLY A 69 -14.39 -4.01 26.01
CA GLY A 69 -15.29 -2.98 26.55
C GLY A 69 -14.92 -2.53 27.97
N ASP A 70 -13.79 -2.98 28.52
CA ASP A 70 -13.28 -2.47 29.79
C ASP A 70 -13.02 -0.95 29.69
N PRO A 71 -13.63 -0.11 30.56
CA PRO A 71 -13.53 1.34 30.43
C PRO A 71 -12.10 1.87 30.47
N PHE A 72 -11.21 1.25 31.25
CA PHE A 72 -9.82 1.68 31.37
C PHE A 72 -9.04 1.33 30.10
N LEU A 73 -9.15 0.11 29.61
CA LEU A 73 -8.47 -0.32 28.37
C LEU A 73 -8.96 0.44 27.15
N VAL A 74 -10.27 0.68 27.04
CA VAL A 74 -10.87 1.50 25.97
C VAL A 74 -10.35 2.94 26.04
N SER A 75 -10.35 3.55 27.22
CA SER A 75 -9.87 4.92 27.41
C SER A 75 -8.39 5.04 27.07
N GLU A 76 -7.56 4.07 27.44
CA GLU A 76 -6.13 4.12 27.19
C GLU A 76 -5.82 3.92 25.69
N ALA A 77 -6.44 2.92 25.05
CA ALA A 77 -6.27 2.68 23.62
C ALA A 77 -6.70 3.88 22.77
N THR A 78 -7.87 4.46 23.07
CA THR A 78 -8.37 5.65 22.35
C THR A 78 -7.49 6.88 22.56
N ARG A 79 -6.98 7.10 23.78
CA ARG A 79 -6.03 8.19 24.08
C ARG A 79 -4.74 8.06 23.27
N LEU A 80 -4.09 6.89 23.33
CA LEU A 80 -2.83 6.62 22.64
C LEU A 80 -2.96 6.75 21.12
N VAL A 81 -4.04 6.18 20.54
CA VAL A 81 -4.33 6.31 19.11
C VAL A 81 -4.57 7.77 18.72
N SER A 82 -5.31 8.53 19.53
CA SER A 82 -5.59 9.94 19.26
C SER A 82 -4.30 10.77 19.25
N GLU A 83 -3.42 10.56 20.23
CA GLU A 83 -2.12 11.26 20.35
C GLU A 83 -1.21 10.95 19.16
N ALA A 84 -1.01 9.66 18.84
CA ALA A 84 -0.16 9.26 17.74
C ALA A 84 -0.74 9.68 16.38
N SER A 85 -2.06 9.57 16.19
CA SER A 85 -2.72 9.95 14.93
C SER A 85 -2.68 11.45 14.67
N LYS A 86 -2.76 12.29 15.71
CA LYS A 86 -2.56 13.75 15.62
C LYS A 86 -1.11 14.14 15.35
N LYS A 87 -0.16 13.39 15.91
CA LYS A 87 1.27 13.71 15.79
C LYS A 87 1.86 13.26 14.46
N HIS A 88 1.65 12.00 14.09
CA HIS A 88 2.29 11.39 12.93
C HIS A 88 1.46 10.32 12.21
N GLY A 89 0.29 9.92 12.73
CA GLY A 89 -0.58 9.01 11.97
C GLY A 89 -0.18 7.53 12.00
N PHE A 90 0.78 7.10 12.82
CA PHE A 90 1.23 5.69 12.90
C PHE A 90 1.00 5.12 14.29
N PHE A 91 0.57 3.86 14.38
CA PHE A 91 0.52 3.10 15.64
C PHE A 91 0.71 1.60 15.35
N LEU A 92 1.12 0.83 16.36
CA LEU A 92 1.19 -0.64 16.27
C LEU A 92 -0.06 -1.23 16.89
N VAL A 93 -0.56 -2.33 16.33
CA VAL A 93 -1.69 -3.07 16.89
C VAL A 93 -1.27 -4.51 17.18
N THR A 94 -1.44 -4.97 18.41
CA THR A 94 -1.26 -6.37 18.84
C THR A 94 -2.60 -6.99 19.22
N ASN A 95 -2.61 -8.31 19.46
CA ASN A 95 -3.83 -9.09 19.67
C ASN A 95 -4.88 -8.78 18.59
N HIS A 96 -4.44 -8.65 17.35
CA HIS A 96 -5.26 -8.19 16.22
C HIS A 96 -6.20 -9.29 15.68
N GLY A 97 -6.10 -10.52 16.19
CA GLY A 97 -6.97 -11.64 15.82
C GLY A 97 -6.75 -12.21 14.42
N VAL A 98 -5.60 -11.93 13.80
CA VAL A 98 -5.21 -12.53 12.51
C VAL A 98 -4.47 -13.82 12.82
N ASP A 99 -4.93 -14.92 12.23
CA ASP A 99 -4.41 -16.24 12.54
C ASP A 99 -2.94 -16.42 12.08
N ASP A 100 -2.09 -16.88 13.00
CA ASP A 100 -0.66 -17.07 12.74
C ASP A 100 -0.38 -18.16 11.68
N THR A 101 -1.27 -19.15 11.55
CA THR A 101 -1.14 -20.21 10.54
C THR A 101 -1.46 -19.66 9.15
N LEU A 102 -2.46 -18.78 9.04
CA LEU A 102 -2.76 -18.03 7.82
C LEU A 102 -1.61 -17.12 7.42
N LEU A 103 -1.04 -16.35 8.36
CA LEU A 103 0.16 -15.53 8.12
C LEU A 103 1.34 -16.37 7.63
N SER A 104 1.58 -17.51 8.27
CA SER A 104 2.65 -18.44 7.89
C SER A 104 2.45 -18.99 6.47
N ARG A 105 1.22 -19.43 6.13
CA ARG A 105 0.86 -19.87 4.78
C ARG A 105 1.05 -18.74 3.76
N ALA A 106 0.61 -17.52 4.08
CA ALA A 106 0.78 -16.36 3.20
C ALA A 106 2.26 -16.07 2.92
N HIS A 107 3.13 -16.12 3.92
CA HIS A 107 4.58 -15.96 3.72
C HIS A 107 5.20 -17.07 2.86
N LEU A 108 4.80 -18.32 3.05
CA LEU A 108 5.26 -19.44 2.22
C LEU A 108 4.81 -19.26 0.75
N SER A 109 3.54 -18.88 0.54
CA SER A 109 3.00 -18.57 -0.79
C SER A 109 3.72 -17.39 -1.43
N MET A 110 4.02 -16.33 -0.67
CA MET A 110 4.80 -15.18 -1.13
C MET A 110 6.21 -15.60 -1.58
N ASP A 111 6.90 -16.40 -0.77
CA ASP A 111 8.24 -16.88 -1.08
C ASP A 111 8.25 -17.72 -2.36
N SER A 112 7.26 -18.61 -2.52
CA SER A 112 7.10 -19.43 -3.73
C SER A 112 6.93 -18.53 -4.97
N PHE A 113 6.04 -17.54 -4.91
CA PHE A 113 5.77 -16.65 -6.04
C PHE A 113 6.99 -15.79 -6.43
N PHE A 114 7.59 -15.06 -5.48
CA PHE A 114 8.65 -14.10 -5.83
C PHE A 114 9.97 -14.78 -6.22
N LYS A 115 10.20 -16.02 -5.77
CA LYS A 115 11.35 -16.85 -6.18
C LYS A 115 11.10 -17.62 -7.48
N ALA A 116 9.87 -17.65 -7.98
CA ALA A 116 9.57 -18.30 -9.25
C ALA A 116 10.26 -17.59 -10.44
N PRO A 117 10.49 -18.30 -11.56
CA PRO A 117 11.03 -17.69 -12.77
C PRO A 117 10.20 -16.48 -13.23
N ALA A 118 10.86 -15.52 -13.88
CA ALA A 118 10.20 -14.31 -14.36
C ALA A 118 8.99 -14.62 -15.26
N SER A 119 9.06 -15.66 -16.10
CA SER A 119 7.95 -16.10 -16.96
C SER A 119 6.69 -16.46 -16.17
N GLU A 120 6.83 -17.06 -15.00
CA GLU A 120 5.70 -17.41 -14.13
C GLU A 120 5.10 -16.17 -13.47
N LYS A 121 5.93 -15.27 -12.93
CA LYS A 121 5.47 -14.01 -12.34
C LYS A 121 4.75 -13.11 -13.35
N GLN A 122 5.22 -13.11 -14.61
CA GLN A 122 4.63 -12.33 -15.70
C GLN A 122 3.26 -12.85 -16.17
N LYS A 123 2.84 -14.07 -15.80
CA LYS A 123 1.45 -14.51 -16.01
C LYS A 123 0.44 -13.60 -15.31
N ALA A 124 0.81 -13.12 -14.12
CA ALA A 124 0.02 -12.17 -13.34
C ALA A 124 0.29 -10.70 -13.71
N LYS A 125 1.01 -10.39 -14.81
CA LYS A 125 1.44 -9.02 -15.15
C LYS A 125 0.28 -8.03 -15.11
N ARG A 126 0.48 -6.95 -14.36
CA ARG A 126 -0.45 -5.83 -14.29
C ARG A 126 -0.49 -5.10 -15.64
N THR A 127 -1.68 -4.96 -16.22
CA THR A 127 -1.85 -4.20 -17.47
C THR A 127 -2.17 -2.73 -17.19
N TRP A 128 -2.09 -1.88 -18.21
CA TRP A 128 -2.33 -0.45 -18.05
C TRP A 128 -3.80 -0.17 -17.70
N GLY A 129 -4.04 0.63 -16.66
CA GLY A 129 -5.37 0.92 -16.13
C GLY A 129 -5.87 -0.08 -15.07
N GLU A 130 -5.23 -1.25 -14.92
CA GLU A 130 -5.59 -2.20 -13.88
C GLU A 130 -5.00 -1.82 -12.51
N SER A 131 -5.65 -2.29 -11.43
CA SER A 131 -5.15 -2.14 -10.05
C SER A 131 -4.57 -3.43 -9.47
N SER A 132 -4.92 -4.59 -10.05
CA SER A 132 -4.41 -5.91 -9.68
C SER A 132 -3.23 -6.32 -10.57
N GLY A 133 -2.43 -7.27 -10.11
CA GLY A 133 -1.36 -7.89 -10.88
C GLY A 133 0.05 -7.54 -10.40
N TYR A 134 0.99 -8.22 -11.03
CA TYR A 134 2.42 -8.16 -10.80
C TYR A 134 3.04 -6.95 -11.50
N ALA A 135 3.89 -6.23 -10.77
CA ALA A 135 4.70 -5.13 -11.30
C ALA A 135 6.11 -5.17 -10.69
N SER A 136 7.13 -5.05 -11.53
CA SER A 136 8.54 -5.04 -11.14
C SER A 136 9.12 -3.65 -11.34
N SER A 137 9.53 -2.99 -10.25
CA SER A 137 10.14 -1.65 -10.22
C SER A 137 9.40 -0.55 -11.00
N PHE A 138 8.13 -0.77 -11.34
CA PHE A 138 7.31 0.08 -12.21
C PHE A 138 8.05 0.56 -13.48
N VAL A 139 8.91 -0.30 -14.04
CA VAL A 139 9.67 -0.02 -15.27
C VAL A 139 8.68 0.35 -16.38
N GLY A 140 8.91 1.48 -17.05
CA GLY A 140 8.02 2.03 -18.07
C GLY A 140 7.03 3.09 -17.57
N ARG A 141 6.79 3.20 -16.25
CA ARG A 141 6.02 4.30 -15.66
C ARG A 141 6.92 5.49 -15.28
N TYR A 142 8.15 5.22 -14.88
CA TYR A 142 9.15 6.22 -14.50
C TYR A 142 10.43 6.01 -15.33
N SER A 143 11.13 7.11 -15.62
CA SER A 143 12.43 7.10 -16.32
C SER A 143 13.63 7.12 -15.38
N SER A 144 13.40 7.45 -14.10
CA SER A 144 14.39 7.53 -13.01
C SER A 144 13.71 7.35 -11.65
N LYS A 145 14.48 7.20 -10.57
CA LYS A 145 13.97 6.87 -9.22
C LYS A 145 13.15 5.59 -9.17
N LEU A 146 13.58 4.57 -9.93
CA LEU A 146 12.92 3.28 -9.93
C LEU A 146 13.02 2.66 -8.53
N PRO A 147 11.91 2.21 -7.94
CA PRO A 147 11.94 1.55 -6.66
C PRO A 147 12.58 0.17 -6.79
N TRP A 148 13.45 -0.20 -5.85
CA TRP A 148 14.08 -1.52 -5.77
C TRP A 148 13.12 -2.54 -5.16
N LYS A 149 12.03 -2.86 -5.86
CA LYS A 149 11.04 -3.82 -5.39
C LYS A 149 10.24 -4.48 -6.51
N GLU A 150 9.67 -5.62 -6.18
CA GLU A 150 8.58 -6.25 -6.92
C GLU A 150 7.30 -6.16 -6.10
N THR A 151 6.16 -6.12 -6.78
CA THR A 151 4.84 -6.10 -6.14
C THR A 151 3.87 -7.01 -6.84
N LEU A 152 2.93 -7.57 -6.08
CA LEU A 152 1.73 -8.22 -6.58
C LEU A 152 0.55 -7.63 -5.83
N SER A 153 -0.41 -7.05 -6.54
CA SER A 153 -1.58 -6.41 -5.94
C SER A 153 -2.86 -7.13 -6.32
N PHE A 154 -3.85 -7.09 -5.43
CA PHE A 154 -5.20 -7.61 -5.66
C PHE A 154 -6.21 -6.59 -5.17
N LYS A 155 -7.22 -6.30 -5.99
CA LYS A 155 -8.43 -5.65 -5.50
C LYS A 155 -9.17 -6.60 -4.56
N PHE A 156 -9.82 -6.02 -3.56
CA PHE A 156 -10.65 -6.72 -2.61
C PHE A 156 -11.92 -5.91 -2.34
N SER A 157 -13.06 -6.57 -2.29
CA SER A 157 -14.31 -6.01 -1.80
C SER A 157 -15.04 -7.08 -1.00
N PRO A 158 -15.69 -6.72 0.13
CA PRO A 158 -16.43 -7.68 0.94
C PRO A 158 -17.75 -8.14 0.28
N GLU A 159 -18.27 -7.39 -0.70
CA GLU A 159 -19.47 -7.79 -1.44
C GLU A 159 -19.12 -8.70 -2.63
N GLU A 160 -19.55 -9.98 -2.59
CA GLU A 160 -19.40 -10.93 -3.71
C GLU A 160 -20.08 -10.46 -5.02
N LYS A 161 -21.00 -9.49 -4.94
CA LYS A 161 -21.80 -8.98 -6.06
C LYS A 161 -21.22 -7.74 -6.74
N CYS A 162 -20.20 -7.13 -6.15
CA CYS A 162 -19.51 -6.02 -6.81
C CYS A 162 -18.69 -6.56 -7.99
N HIS A 163 -18.57 -5.78 -9.06
CA HIS A 163 -17.83 -6.12 -10.28
C HIS A 163 -16.31 -6.39 -10.06
N ALA A 164 -15.85 -6.43 -8.81
CA ALA A 164 -14.50 -6.78 -8.45
C ALA A 164 -14.35 -8.32 -8.51
N GLN A 165 -13.44 -8.78 -9.38
CA GLN A 165 -13.02 -10.16 -9.39
C GLN A 165 -12.39 -10.53 -8.04
N ASN A 166 -12.88 -11.59 -7.40
CA ASN A 166 -12.29 -12.11 -6.16
C ASN A 166 -10.84 -12.53 -6.40
N ILE A 167 -10.01 -12.50 -5.34
CA ILE A 167 -8.57 -12.75 -5.44
C ILE A 167 -8.29 -14.15 -6.01
N LYS A 168 -9.04 -15.15 -5.53
CA LYS A 168 -8.93 -16.53 -6.02
C LYS A 168 -9.24 -16.65 -7.53
N ASP A 169 -10.22 -15.89 -8.02
CA ASP A 169 -10.67 -15.97 -9.41
C ASP A 169 -9.65 -15.27 -10.32
N PHE A 170 -9.11 -14.13 -9.88
CA PHE A 170 -8.01 -13.44 -10.57
C PHE A 170 -6.79 -14.35 -10.71
N VAL A 171 -6.39 -15.02 -9.62
CA VAL A 171 -5.25 -15.92 -9.61
C VAL A 171 -5.49 -17.10 -10.56
N SER A 172 -6.64 -17.76 -10.47
CA SER A 172 -6.98 -18.88 -11.36
C SER A 172 -7.00 -18.46 -12.83
N GLU A 173 -7.59 -17.31 -13.16
CA GLU A 173 -7.66 -16.81 -14.55
C GLU A 173 -6.27 -16.47 -15.10
N LYS A 174 -5.46 -15.74 -14.32
CA LYS A 174 -4.16 -15.22 -14.82
C LYS A 174 -3.05 -16.25 -14.74
N MET A 175 -3.03 -17.08 -13.72
CA MET A 175 -1.90 -17.95 -13.40
C MET A 175 -2.14 -19.42 -13.76
N GLY A 176 -3.40 -19.83 -13.86
CA GLY A 176 -3.82 -21.18 -14.23
C GLY A 176 -3.70 -22.20 -13.10
N ASP A 177 -3.82 -23.47 -13.48
CA ASP A 177 -3.82 -24.60 -12.56
C ASP A 177 -2.53 -24.66 -11.72
N GLY A 178 -2.67 -24.99 -10.44
CA GLY A 178 -1.56 -25.07 -9.47
C GLY A 178 -1.35 -23.83 -8.60
N TYR A 179 -2.10 -22.75 -8.84
CA TYR A 179 -2.11 -21.54 -7.99
C TYR A 179 -3.41 -21.38 -7.17
N GLU A 180 -4.27 -22.41 -7.11
CA GLU A 180 -5.56 -22.35 -6.43
C GLU A 180 -5.38 -22.07 -4.93
N ASP A 181 -4.46 -22.78 -4.28
CA ASP A 181 -4.19 -22.59 -2.86
C ASP A 181 -3.52 -21.24 -2.58
N PHE A 182 -2.70 -20.72 -3.51
CA PHE A 182 -2.17 -19.37 -3.44
C PHE A 182 -3.30 -18.34 -3.46
N GLY A 183 -4.25 -18.48 -4.40
CA GLY A 183 -5.42 -17.60 -4.51
C GLY A 183 -6.31 -17.65 -3.26
N LYS A 184 -6.58 -18.84 -2.72
CA LYS A 184 -7.35 -19.02 -1.47
C LYS A 184 -6.68 -18.37 -0.27
N VAL A 185 -5.37 -18.58 -0.08
CA VAL A 185 -4.63 -18.00 1.05
C VAL A 185 -4.72 -16.48 1.06
N TYR A 186 -4.57 -15.82 -0.09
CA TYR A 186 -4.67 -14.36 -0.14
C TYR A 186 -6.10 -13.83 -0.11
N GLN A 187 -7.09 -14.61 -0.55
CA GLN A 187 -8.50 -14.32 -0.32
C GLN A 187 -8.81 -14.32 1.19
N GLU A 188 -8.47 -15.40 1.90
CA GLU A 188 -8.63 -15.54 3.35
C GLU A 188 -7.90 -14.41 4.10
N TYR A 189 -6.67 -14.09 3.68
CA TYR A 189 -5.89 -13.00 4.28
C TYR A 189 -6.55 -11.63 4.08
N ALA A 190 -7.03 -11.32 2.87
CA ALA A 190 -7.71 -10.05 2.59
C ALA A 190 -9.01 -9.91 3.40
N GLU A 191 -9.78 -10.99 3.55
CA GLU A 191 -10.98 -11.03 4.39
C GLU A 191 -10.65 -10.75 5.86
N ALA A 192 -9.60 -11.39 6.40
CA ALA A 192 -9.13 -11.15 7.75
C ALA A 192 -8.67 -9.69 7.95
N MET A 193 -7.93 -9.12 6.98
CA MET A 193 -7.52 -7.71 7.02
C MET A 193 -8.70 -6.75 6.94
N ASN A 194 -9.73 -7.07 6.14
CA ASN A 194 -10.95 -6.27 6.07
C ASN A 194 -11.65 -6.22 7.43
N ILE A 195 -11.85 -7.38 8.08
CA ILE A 195 -12.45 -7.45 9.43
C ILE A 195 -11.62 -6.64 10.44
N LEU A 196 -10.29 -6.78 10.42
CA LEU A 196 -9.40 -6.03 11.29
C LEU A 196 -9.51 -4.52 11.04
N SER A 197 -9.57 -4.09 9.78
CA SER A 197 -9.68 -2.68 9.41
C SER A 197 -10.95 -2.04 9.93
N LEU A 198 -12.07 -2.76 9.92
CA LEU A 198 -13.35 -2.30 10.46
C LEU A 198 -13.29 -2.11 11.98
N LYS A 199 -12.62 -3.03 12.72
CA LYS A 199 -12.37 -2.88 14.16
C LYS A 199 -11.48 -1.67 14.47
N ILE A 200 -10.46 -1.43 13.66
CA ILE A 200 -9.59 -0.24 13.80
C ILE A 200 -10.37 1.04 13.51
N MET A 201 -11.31 1.03 12.57
CA MET A 201 -12.19 2.18 12.30
C MET A 201 -13.11 2.51 13.48
N GLU A 202 -13.60 1.50 14.22
CA GLU A 202 -14.32 1.74 15.48
C GLU A 202 -13.44 2.44 16.52
N LEU A 203 -12.21 1.96 16.70
CA LEU A 203 -11.22 2.55 17.61
C LEU A 203 -10.90 4.00 17.23
N LEU A 204 -10.69 4.27 15.94
CA LEU A 204 -10.44 5.62 15.42
C LEU A 204 -11.65 6.54 15.67
N GLY A 205 -12.86 6.07 15.41
CA GLY A 205 -14.10 6.82 15.68
C GLY A 205 -14.21 7.22 17.16
N MET A 206 -14.05 6.25 18.06
CA MET A 206 -14.10 6.50 19.49
C MET A 206 -12.98 7.45 19.97
N SER A 207 -11.77 7.34 19.41
CA SER A 207 -10.64 8.23 19.74
C SER A 207 -10.81 9.69 19.29
N LEU A 208 -11.79 9.94 18.42
CA LEU A 208 -12.23 11.25 17.97
C LEU A 208 -13.48 11.75 18.71
N GLY A 209 -14.06 10.96 19.62
CA GLY A 209 -15.33 11.26 20.27
C GLY A 209 -16.54 11.13 19.33
N ILE A 210 -16.39 10.35 18.25
CA ILE A 210 -17.45 10.01 17.31
C ILE A 210 -18.07 8.67 17.70
N GLU A 211 -19.34 8.47 17.32
CA GLU A 211 -20.04 7.20 17.51
C GLU A 211 -19.21 6.03 16.97
N ARG A 212 -19.17 4.93 17.73
CA ARG A 212 -18.28 3.78 17.49
C ARG A 212 -18.44 3.19 16.10
N GLY A 213 -19.67 3.05 15.62
CA GLY A 213 -19.99 2.49 14.31
C GLY A 213 -19.74 3.42 13.13
N HIS A 214 -19.67 4.74 13.33
CA HIS A 214 -19.68 5.72 12.24
C HIS A 214 -18.69 5.43 11.11
N PHE A 215 -17.40 5.27 11.41
CA PHE A 215 -16.41 4.99 10.37
C PHE A 215 -16.44 3.53 9.92
N ARG A 216 -16.76 2.57 10.81
CA ARG A 216 -16.93 1.17 10.43
C ARG A 216 -17.98 1.05 9.32
N ASP A 217 -19.15 1.66 9.51
CA ASP A 217 -20.26 1.61 8.56
C ASP A 217 -19.91 2.37 7.26
N PHE A 218 -19.12 3.44 7.35
CA PHE A 218 -18.60 4.12 6.17
C PHE A 218 -17.69 3.23 5.31
N PHE A 219 -17.02 2.24 5.88
CA PHE A 219 -16.09 1.34 5.16
C PHE A 219 -16.61 -0.10 4.98
N GLU A 220 -17.85 -0.40 5.35
CA GLU A 220 -18.41 -1.76 5.31
C GLU A 220 -18.43 -2.37 3.89
N ASP A 221 -18.56 -1.54 2.86
CA ASP A 221 -18.63 -1.87 1.43
C ASP A 221 -17.33 -1.48 0.69
N SER A 222 -16.19 -1.51 1.39
CA SER A 222 -14.91 -1.01 0.89
C SER A 222 -14.48 -1.58 -0.47
N GLU A 223 -13.72 -0.79 -1.23
CA GLU A 223 -13.02 -1.21 -2.45
C GLU A 223 -11.50 -1.18 -2.21
N SER A 224 -11.05 -2.09 -1.36
CA SER A 224 -9.70 -2.15 -0.80
C SER A 224 -8.69 -2.83 -1.73
N ILE A 225 -7.41 -2.71 -1.39
CA ILE A 225 -6.31 -3.32 -2.14
C ILE A 225 -5.40 -4.08 -1.18
N LEU A 226 -5.16 -5.36 -1.44
CA LEU A 226 -4.06 -6.10 -0.84
C LEU A 226 -2.84 -6.02 -1.74
N ARG A 227 -1.67 -5.67 -1.19
CA ARG A 227 -0.40 -5.63 -1.92
C ARG A 227 0.68 -6.39 -1.17
N LEU A 228 1.32 -7.30 -1.88
CA LEU A 228 2.54 -7.96 -1.47
C LEU A 228 3.71 -7.12 -1.99
N ASN A 229 4.63 -6.69 -1.12
CA ASN A 229 5.85 -6.01 -1.52
C ASN A 229 7.07 -6.89 -1.21
N TYR A 230 7.82 -7.23 -2.25
CA TYR A 230 9.06 -7.97 -2.14
C TYR A 230 10.23 -7.03 -2.46
N TYR A 231 11.13 -6.87 -1.50
CA TYR A 231 12.32 -6.03 -1.61
C TYR A 231 13.54 -6.95 -1.65
N PRO A 232 14.10 -7.24 -2.84
CA PRO A 232 15.29 -8.07 -2.95
C PRO A 232 16.49 -7.41 -2.26
N GLN A 233 17.52 -8.22 -1.96
CA GLN A 233 18.83 -7.69 -1.54
C GLN A 233 19.33 -6.66 -2.57
N CYS A 234 19.89 -5.55 -2.07
CA CYS A 234 20.51 -4.50 -2.88
C CYS A 234 21.96 -4.35 -2.44
N LYS A 235 22.92 -4.50 -3.36
CA LYS A 235 24.36 -4.36 -3.03
C LYS A 235 24.79 -2.93 -2.70
N GLN A 236 23.99 -1.93 -3.08
CA GLN A 236 24.25 -0.51 -2.81
C GLN A 236 23.01 0.14 -2.19
N PRO A 237 22.61 -0.30 -0.99
CA PRO A 237 21.37 0.14 -0.37
C PRO A 237 21.38 1.64 -0.05
N GLU A 238 22.54 2.28 0.06
CA GLU A 238 22.71 3.72 0.27
C GLU A 238 22.31 4.57 -0.95
N LEU A 239 22.18 3.97 -2.13
CA LEU A 239 21.83 4.66 -3.38
C LEU A 239 20.37 4.44 -3.82
N ALA A 240 19.71 3.41 -3.28
CA ALA A 240 18.39 2.97 -3.74
C ALA A 240 17.35 3.01 -2.61
N LEU A 241 16.09 3.19 -3.01
CA LEU A 241 14.94 2.99 -2.12
C LEU A 241 14.05 1.89 -2.67
N GLY A 242 13.51 1.07 -1.79
CA GLY A 242 12.50 0.09 -2.13
C GLY A 242 11.16 0.75 -2.42
N THR A 243 10.84 1.84 -1.73
CA THR A 243 9.72 2.73 -2.05
C THR A 243 10.10 4.14 -1.63
N GLY A 244 9.85 5.11 -2.51
CA GLY A 244 10.17 6.51 -2.26
C GLY A 244 9.37 7.15 -1.13
N PRO A 245 9.74 8.38 -0.74
CA PRO A 245 8.90 9.21 0.11
C PRO A 245 7.52 9.41 -0.53
N HIS A 246 6.46 9.10 0.21
CA HIS A 246 5.08 9.27 -0.20
C HIS A 246 4.15 9.32 1.00
N CYS A 247 2.93 9.83 0.79
CA CYS A 247 1.78 9.57 1.62
C CYS A 247 0.88 8.54 0.96
N ASP A 248 0.15 7.80 1.77
CA ASP A 248 -0.87 6.90 1.25
C ASP A 248 -2.11 7.71 0.88
N PRO A 249 -2.59 7.68 -0.38
CA PRO A 249 -3.82 8.37 -0.76
C PRO A 249 -5.06 7.71 -0.16
N THR A 250 -4.94 6.46 0.31
CA THR A 250 -6.04 5.64 0.84
C THR A 250 -6.48 6.14 2.23
N SER A 251 -7.44 5.45 2.88
CA SER A 251 -7.92 5.89 4.20
C SER A 251 -7.03 5.37 5.32
N LEU A 252 -6.76 4.06 5.30
CA LEU A 252 -5.97 3.37 6.30
C LEU A 252 -5.09 2.35 5.60
N THR A 253 -3.87 2.17 6.10
CA THR A 253 -3.00 1.08 5.68
C THR A 253 -2.72 0.21 6.90
N ILE A 254 -2.90 -1.10 6.74
CA ILE A 254 -2.48 -2.12 7.70
C ILE A 254 -1.31 -2.87 7.07
N LEU A 255 -0.14 -2.76 7.68
CA LEU A 255 1.11 -3.30 7.18
C LEU A 255 1.61 -4.40 8.12
N HIS A 256 1.61 -5.63 7.62
CA HIS A 256 2.37 -6.72 8.21
C HIS A 256 3.81 -6.71 7.68
N GLN A 257 4.78 -6.77 8.58
CA GLN A 257 6.22 -6.82 8.27
C GLN A 257 6.81 -8.19 8.61
N ASP A 258 7.72 -8.68 7.77
CA ASP A 258 8.64 -9.73 8.21
C ASP A 258 9.69 -9.18 9.19
N GLN A 259 10.66 -10.02 9.57
CA GLN A 259 11.70 -9.68 10.55
C GLN A 259 12.79 -8.75 10.01
N VAL A 260 12.59 -8.09 8.86
CA VAL A 260 13.60 -7.24 8.24
C VAL A 260 13.19 -5.77 8.29
N ASP A 261 14.06 -4.94 8.87
CA ASP A 261 13.89 -3.50 8.94
C ASP A 261 13.76 -2.86 7.56
N GLY A 262 13.00 -1.76 7.49
CA GLY A 262 12.94 -0.97 6.26
C GLY A 262 11.93 0.16 6.23
N LEU A 263 10.90 0.13 7.08
CA LEU A 263 9.93 1.22 7.16
C LEU A 263 10.54 2.43 7.87
N GLN A 264 10.46 3.60 7.23
CA GLN A 264 10.85 4.88 7.81
C GLN A 264 9.75 5.92 7.62
N VAL A 265 9.50 6.73 8.64
CA VAL A 265 8.48 7.78 8.68
C VAL A 265 9.17 9.12 8.94
N PHE A 266 8.72 10.17 8.26
CA PHE A 266 9.25 11.51 8.42
C PHE A 266 8.47 12.28 9.49
N VAL A 267 9.08 12.46 10.66
CA VAL A 267 8.47 13.12 11.82
C VAL A 267 9.50 14.08 12.42
N ASP A 268 9.06 15.28 12.81
CA ASP A 268 9.92 16.32 13.39
C ASP A 268 11.12 16.68 12.48
N ASN A 269 10.86 16.77 11.18
CA ASN A 269 11.85 17.04 10.11
C ASN A 269 12.98 16.02 10.00
N LYS A 270 12.76 14.79 10.47
CA LYS A 270 13.75 13.70 10.42
C LYS A 270 13.10 12.39 10.02
N TRP A 271 13.84 11.57 9.29
CA TRP A 271 13.48 10.17 9.08
C TRP A 271 13.70 9.40 10.38
N GLN A 272 12.69 8.63 10.81
CA GLN A 272 12.72 7.75 11.97
C GLN A 272 12.22 6.37 11.56
N SER A 273 12.78 5.30 12.14
CA SER A 273 12.45 3.92 11.74
C SER A 273 11.29 3.37 12.57
N ILE A 274 10.51 2.46 11.98
CA ILE A 274 9.59 1.61 12.73
C ILE A 274 10.12 0.17 12.61
N PRO A 275 10.82 -0.34 13.64
CA PRO A 275 11.34 -1.69 13.62
C PRO A 275 10.21 -2.74 13.55
N PRO A 276 10.42 -3.88 12.89
CA PRO A 276 9.48 -4.99 12.93
C PRO A 276 9.19 -5.44 14.35
N ASN A 277 7.92 -5.67 14.63
CA ASN A 277 7.47 -6.38 15.83
C ASN A 277 6.65 -7.60 15.39
N PRO A 278 7.11 -8.84 15.67
CA PRO A 278 6.48 -10.08 15.22
C PRO A 278 5.02 -10.26 15.64
N GLN A 279 4.61 -9.61 16.75
CA GLN A 279 3.30 -9.78 17.37
C GLN A 279 2.32 -8.66 17.00
N SER A 280 2.67 -7.85 16.00
CA SER A 280 1.89 -6.67 15.66
C SER A 280 1.83 -6.41 14.16
N VAL A 281 0.83 -5.61 13.79
CA VAL A 281 0.78 -4.92 12.49
C VAL A 281 1.02 -3.43 12.71
N VAL A 282 1.63 -2.78 11.73
CA VAL A 282 1.71 -1.31 11.70
C VAL A 282 0.44 -0.79 11.06
N VAL A 283 -0.15 0.24 11.66
CA VAL A 283 -1.29 0.96 11.09
C VAL A 283 -0.87 2.38 10.79
N ASN A 284 -1.22 2.88 9.59
CA ASN A 284 -1.06 4.28 9.27
C ASN A 284 -2.28 4.92 8.63
N ILE A 285 -2.50 6.19 8.98
CA ILE A 285 -3.53 7.06 8.42
C ILE A 285 -3.08 7.55 7.04
N GLY A 286 -3.98 7.53 6.06
CA GLY A 286 -3.76 8.11 4.74
C GLY A 286 -4.58 9.38 4.48
N ASP A 287 -4.34 10.01 3.33
CA ASP A 287 -4.89 11.31 2.95
C ASP A 287 -6.42 11.33 2.98
N THR A 288 -7.07 10.23 2.59
CA THR A 288 -8.54 10.16 2.57
C THR A 288 -9.11 10.22 4.00
N PHE A 289 -8.48 9.56 4.97
CA PHE A 289 -8.97 9.61 6.36
C PHE A 289 -8.56 10.91 7.06
N MET A 290 -7.41 11.50 6.68
CA MET A 290 -7.09 12.88 7.06
C MET A 290 -8.17 13.86 6.58
N ALA A 291 -8.71 13.69 5.36
CA ALA A 291 -9.85 14.48 4.88
C ALA A 291 -11.14 14.21 5.67
N LEU A 292 -11.46 12.95 5.98
CA LEU A 292 -12.62 12.55 6.81
C LEU A 292 -12.54 13.10 8.24
N THR A 293 -11.34 13.36 8.75
CA THR A 293 -11.16 13.95 10.08
C THR A 293 -10.94 15.46 10.03
N ASN A 294 -11.18 16.10 8.87
CA ASN A 294 -10.95 17.52 8.64
C ASN A 294 -9.53 17.97 9.04
N GLY A 295 -8.53 17.12 8.84
CA GLY A 295 -7.13 17.39 9.12
C GLY A 295 -6.68 17.13 10.57
N ILE A 296 -7.57 16.64 11.45
CA ILE A 296 -7.24 16.33 12.85
C ILE A 296 -6.18 15.22 12.90
N TYR A 297 -6.37 14.13 12.16
CA TYR A 297 -5.38 13.06 12.04
C TYR A 297 -4.51 13.25 10.81
N LYS A 298 -3.23 12.92 10.94
CA LYS A 298 -2.21 13.21 9.96
C LYS A 298 -1.94 11.99 9.10
N SER A 299 -2.02 12.18 7.78
CA SER A 299 -1.27 11.36 6.84
C SER A 299 0.18 11.81 6.87
N CYS A 300 1.14 10.89 6.89
CA CYS A 300 2.56 11.21 7.06
C CYS A 300 3.43 10.62 5.95
N LEU A 301 4.47 11.37 5.59
CA LEU A 301 5.47 10.94 4.63
C LEU A 301 6.19 9.72 5.18
N HIS A 302 6.24 8.66 4.40
CA HIS A 302 6.97 7.46 4.73
C HIS A 302 7.66 6.87 3.50
N ARG A 303 8.66 6.03 3.73
CA ARG A 303 9.45 5.36 2.69
C ARG A 303 9.83 3.95 3.13
N ALA A 304 10.28 3.13 2.17
CA ALA A 304 10.86 1.82 2.44
C ALA A 304 12.31 1.80 1.96
N VAL A 305 13.26 1.64 2.88
CA VAL A 305 14.68 1.41 2.56
C VAL A 305 14.94 -0.06 2.25
N VAL A 306 16.01 -0.33 1.53
CA VAL A 306 16.51 -1.67 1.22
C VAL A 306 17.82 -1.94 1.97
N ASN A 307 18.26 -3.19 1.97
CA ASN A 307 19.50 -3.59 2.61
C ASN A 307 20.25 -4.61 1.73
N SER A 308 21.52 -4.86 2.06
CA SER A 308 22.40 -5.77 1.32
C SER A 308 22.38 -7.21 1.84
N GLU A 309 21.73 -7.49 2.96
CA GLU A 309 21.86 -8.74 3.70
C GLU A 309 20.73 -9.72 3.45
N LYS A 310 19.48 -9.24 3.40
CA LYS A 310 18.30 -10.10 3.31
C LYS A 310 17.15 -9.40 2.60
N ALA A 311 16.43 -10.17 1.79
CA ALA A 311 15.19 -9.69 1.21
C ALA A 311 14.16 -9.37 2.31
N ARG A 312 13.45 -8.25 2.15
CA ARG A 312 12.36 -7.83 3.03
C ARG A 312 11.02 -8.09 2.37
N LYS A 313 10.02 -8.48 3.16
CA LYS A 313 8.68 -8.82 2.70
C LYS A 313 7.62 -8.12 3.53
N THR A 314 6.60 -7.57 2.86
CA THR A 314 5.44 -7.02 3.56
C THR A 314 4.13 -7.33 2.86
N PHE A 315 3.07 -7.39 3.66
CA PHE A 315 1.69 -7.38 3.20
C PHE A 315 1.06 -6.05 3.61
N ALA A 316 0.69 -5.23 2.64
CA ALA A 316 -0.01 -3.96 2.87
C ALA A 316 -1.46 -4.12 2.44
N PHE A 317 -2.39 -3.96 3.38
CA PHE A 317 -3.82 -3.85 3.09
C PHE A 317 -4.22 -2.38 3.16
N PHE A 318 -4.62 -1.85 2.00
CA PHE A 318 -5.07 -0.47 1.87
C PHE A 318 -6.60 -0.44 1.91
N LEU A 319 -7.16 0.10 2.98
CA LEU A 319 -8.58 0.34 3.12
C LEU A 319 -8.97 1.61 2.35
N CYS A 320 -9.91 1.45 1.41
CA CYS A 320 -10.46 2.55 0.62
C CYS A 320 -11.98 2.59 0.78
N PRO A 321 -12.61 3.78 0.75
CA PRO A 321 -14.06 3.85 0.61
C PRO A 321 -14.48 3.22 -0.71
N LYS A 322 -15.74 2.82 -0.83
CA LYS A 322 -16.34 2.53 -2.14
C LYS A 322 -16.17 3.73 -3.08
N GLY A 323 -15.92 3.47 -4.37
CA GLY A 323 -15.56 4.50 -5.34
C GLY A 323 -16.48 5.71 -5.42
N ASP A 324 -17.79 5.53 -5.22
CA ASP A 324 -18.81 6.58 -5.28
C ASP A 324 -19.14 7.23 -3.92
N LYS A 325 -18.60 6.72 -2.80
CA LYS A 325 -18.83 7.31 -1.47
C LYS A 325 -18.23 8.71 -1.39
N ILE A 326 -19.03 9.64 -0.87
CA ILE A 326 -18.62 11.02 -0.62
C ILE A 326 -17.79 11.07 0.65
N VAL A 327 -16.52 11.44 0.49
CA VAL A 327 -15.58 11.77 1.55
C VAL A 327 -15.92 13.16 2.08
N LYS A 328 -16.47 13.21 3.29
CA LYS A 328 -16.76 14.42 4.04
C LYS A 328 -16.62 14.15 5.55
N PRO A 329 -16.12 15.11 6.34
CA PRO A 329 -16.02 14.95 7.77
C PRO A 329 -17.40 14.93 8.46
N PRO A 330 -17.55 14.18 9.56
CA PRO A 330 -18.72 14.27 10.44
C PRO A 330 -18.94 15.70 10.92
N GLU A 331 -20.21 16.12 11.02
CA GLU A 331 -20.58 17.49 11.45
C GLU A 331 -20.07 17.80 12.86
N GLU A 332 -20.02 16.78 13.72
CA GLU A 332 -19.51 16.85 15.08
C GLU A 332 -18.03 17.28 15.09
N LEU A 333 -17.20 16.73 14.20
CA LEU A 333 -15.78 17.10 14.11
C LEU A 333 -15.59 18.52 13.60
N VAL A 334 -16.39 18.93 12.61
CA VAL A 334 -16.34 20.30 12.08
C VAL A 334 -16.70 21.30 13.18
N ARG A 335 -17.75 21.00 13.98
CA ARG A 335 -18.19 21.85 15.10
C ARG A 335 -17.18 21.90 16.24
N MET A 336 -16.47 20.80 16.53
CA MET A 336 -15.45 20.76 17.60
C MET A 336 -14.20 21.59 17.28
N MET A 337 -13.93 21.85 16.01
CA MET A 337 -12.81 22.66 15.54
C MET A 337 -13.21 24.14 15.45
N SER A 338 -13.14 24.76 14.27
CA SER A 338 -13.52 26.17 14.04
C SER A 338 -14.91 26.34 13.42
N GLY A 339 -15.58 25.23 13.07
CA GLY A 339 -16.75 25.26 12.18
C GLY A 339 -16.40 25.35 10.68
N GLU A 340 -15.12 25.52 10.34
CA GLU A 340 -14.66 25.64 8.95
C GLU A 340 -14.20 24.30 8.38
N ARG A 341 -14.37 24.16 7.07
CA ARG A 341 -13.99 22.97 6.29
C ARG A 341 -12.62 23.20 5.66
N GLU A 342 -11.66 22.34 5.99
CA GLU A 342 -10.31 22.37 5.39
C GLU A 342 -10.34 21.81 3.96
N TYR A 343 -11.12 20.75 3.75
CA TYR A 343 -11.20 20.03 2.48
C TYR A 343 -12.61 20.09 1.88
N PRO A 344 -12.74 20.22 0.54
CA PRO A 344 -14.02 20.09 -0.15
C PRO A 344 -14.58 18.67 -0.05
N ASP A 345 -15.87 18.48 -0.31
CA ASP A 345 -16.46 17.16 -0.50
C ASP A 345 -16.06 16.57 -1.86
N PHE A 346 -15.65 15.30 -1.88
CA PHE A 346 -15.26 14.57 -3.10
C PHE A 346 -15.58 13.08 -2.98
N THR A 347 -15.58 12.36 -4.10
CA THR A 347 -15.66 10.89 -4.07
C THR A 347 -14.27 10.25 -4.13
N TRP A 348 -14.12 9.06 -3.55
CA TRP A 348 -12.85 8.33 -3.62
C TRP A 348 -12.36 8.15 -5.06
N SER A 349 -13.26 7.82 -6.01
CA SER A 349 -12.87 7.65 -7.42
C SER A 349 -12.23 8.91 -8.01
N MET A 350 -12.72 10.10 -7.66
CA MET A 350 -12.16 11.38 -8.14
C MET A 350 -10.74 11.58 -7.62
N PHE A 351 -10.52 11.30 -6.33
CA PHE A 351 -9.19 11.45 -5.73
C PHE A 351 -8.21 10.39 -6.23
N LEU A 352 -8.67 9.14 -6.37
CA LEU A 352 -7.88 8.06 -6.96
C LEU A 352 -7.47 8.38 -8.41
N GLU A 353 -8.39 8.87 -9.25
CA GLU A 353 -8.07 9.28 -10.62
C GLU A 353 -7.02 10.39 -10.63
N PHE A 354 -7.17 11.41 -9.76
CA PHE A 354 -6.21 12.50 -9.64
C PHE A 354 -4.82 11.97 -9.27
N THR A 355 -4.70 11.14 -8.24
CA THR A 355 -3.40 10.59 -7.78
C THR A 355 -2.73 9.69 -8.83
N GLN A 356 -3.51 9.03 -9.69
CA GLN A 356 -2.97 8.24 -10.80
C GLN A 356 -2.37 9.11 -11.91
N LYS A 357 -2.97 10.28 -12.18
CA LYS A 357 -2.56 11.24 -13.22
C LYS A 357 -1.50 12.24 -12.74
N HIS A 358 -1.51 12.57 -11.45
CA HIS A 358 -0.70 13.62 -10.83
C HIS A 358 0.11 13.05 -9.67
N TYR A 359 0.95 12.04 -9.94
CA TYR A 359 1.81 11.44 -8.90
C TYR A 359 2.74 12.50 -8.28
N ARG A 360 2.80 12.53 -6.94
CA ARG A 360 3.68 13.39 -6.15
C ARG A 360 4.43 12.57 -5.10
N SER A 361 5.60 13.08 -4.71
CA SER A 361 6.45 12.51 -3.67
C SER A 361 6.49 13.36 -2.38
N ASP A 362 5.57 14.32 -2.26
CA ASP A 362 5.45 15.24 -1.12
C ASP A 362 4.10 15.07 -0.41
N MET A 363 3.88 15.89 0.62
CA MET A 363 2.69 15.90 1.47
C MET A 363 1.48 16.63 0.86
N ASN A 364 1.64 17.25 -0.31
CA ASN A 364 0.70 18.27 -0.78
C ASN A 364 -0.37 17.70 -1.73
N THR A 365 -0.42 16.38 -1.91
CA THR A 365 -1.37 15.72 -2.81
C THR A 365 -2.82 16.12 -2.55
N LEU A 366 -3.25 16.14 -1.29
CA LEU A 366 -4.62 16.49 -0.92
C LEU A 366 -4.91 18.00 -1.08
N GLU A 367 -3.93 18.87 -0.82
CA GLU A 367 -4.04 20.32 -1.04
C GLU A 367 -4.21 20.63 -2.52
N GLU A 368 -3.38 20.03 -3.36
CA GLU A 368 -3.38 20.23 -4.81
C GLU A 368 -4.64 19.67 -5.45
N PHE A 369 -5.09 18.50 -4.99
CA PHE A 369 -6.39 17.97 -5.36
C PHE A 369 -7.54 18.91 -4.96
N SER A 370 -7.49 19.47 -3.76
CA SER A 370 -8.51 20.42 -3.28
C SER A 370 -8.56 21.69 -4.12
N ASN A 371 -7.40 22.24 -4.49
CA ASN A 371 -7.28 23.39 -5.37
C ASN A 371 -7.80 23.08 -6.78
N TRP A 372 -7.41 21.93 -7.33
CA TRP A 372 -7.90 21.43 -8.62
C TRP A 372 -9.43 21.29 -8.63
N LEU A 373 -10.02 20.73 -7.56
CA LEU A 373 -11.46 20.52 -7.46
C LEU A 373 -12.23 21.84 -7.35
N LYS A 374 -11.72 22.81 -6.57
CA LYS A 374 -12.30 24.16 -6.45
C LYS A 374 -12.35 24.85 -7.82
N ASN A 375 -11.25 24.82 -8.58
CA ASN A 375 -11.16 25.44 -9.90
C ASN A 375 -12.07 24.76 -10.95
N ARG A 376 -12.30 23.45 -10.82
CA ARG A 376 -13.19 22.71 -11.74
C ARG A 376 -14.67 23.06 -11.55
N ARG A 377 -15.07 23.49 -10.35
CA ARG A 377 -16.45 23.93 -10.05
C ARG A 377 -16.72 25.39 -10.45
N SER A 378 -15.70 26.13 -10.89
CA SER A 378 -15.79 27.54 -11.30
C SER A 378 -16.15 27.74 -12.77
N PHE A 379 -16.50 26.68 -13.51
CA PHE A 379 -16.89 26.71 -14.93
C PHE A 379 -18.29 26.15 -15.16
#